data_AF-A0A022RGW6-F1
#
_entry.id   AF-A0A022RGW6-F1
#
_cell.length_a   1.000
_cell.length_b   1.000
_cell.length_c   1.000
_cell.angle_alpha   90.00
_cell.angle_beta   90.00
_cell.angle_gamma   90.00
#
_symmetry.space_group_name_H-M   'P 1'
#
loop_
_entity.id
_entity.type
_entity.pdbx_description
1 polymer ?
#
loop_
_entity_poly.entity_id
_entity_poly.type
_entity_poly.pdbx_seq_one_letter_code
_entity_poly.pdbx_strand_id
1 'polypeptide(L)'
;MANLCLDGSPPAYALDEGFGDGANSWVLFIEGGGWCSSKSDCFKRSKSAIGSTNLKSRSTFFKGLLDNNQTFNPDFYNWNRVYITYCDGASFMADIEEVDPETNVTYRGARIFDAIMDDLLAKGMKNADN
;
A
#
# COMPACT_ATOMS: atom_id res chain seq x y z
N MET A 1 5.16 16.21 -7.18
CA MET A 1 4.87 16.27 -5.73
C MET A 1 5.40 15.00 -5.09
N ALA A 2 5.87 15.05 -3.83
CA ALA A 2 6.47 13.87 -3.19
C ALA A 2 5.41 13.00 -2.50
N ASN A 3 5.37 11.72 -2.86
CA ASN A 3 4.46 10.72 -2.31
C ASN A 3 5.17 10.05 -1.13
N LEU A 4 4.79 10.39 0.10
CA LEU A 4 5.55 10.07 1.30
C LEU A 4 4.65 9.52 2.41
N CYS A 5 5.16 8.55 3.16
CA CYS A 5 4.57 8.06 4.40
C CYS A 5 4.64 9.12 5.52
N LEU A 6 4.04 8.83 6.68
CA LEU A 6 4.06 9.73 7.83
C LEU A 6 5.48 10.18 8.21
N ASP A 7 6.48 9.29 8.13
CA ASP A 7 7.88 9.59 8.47
C ASP A 7 8.73 10.18 7.33
N GLY A 8 8.16 10.33 6.12
CA GLY A 8 8.90 10.76 4.94
C GLY A 8 9.56 9.63 4.14
N SER A 9 9.36 8.36 4.50
CA SER A 9 9.77 7.22 3.66
C SER A 9 8.91 7.10 2.40
N PRO A 10 9.42 6.52 1.30
CA PRO A 10 8.62 6.30 0.10
C PRO A 10 7.55 5.22 0.36
N PRO A 11 6.38 5.29 -0.31
CA PRO A 11 5.39 4.24 -0.25
C PRO A 11 5.91 2.95 -0.90
N ALA A 12 5.25 1.84 -0.58
CA ALA A 12 5.62 0.53 -1.08
C ALA A 12 4.39 -0.35 -1.32
N TYR A 13 4.56 -1.33 -2.20
CA TYR A 13 3.64 -2.45 -2.35
C TYR A 13 4.47 -3.71 -2.67
N ALA A 14 3.90 -4.88 -2.43
CA ALA A 14 4.42 -6.14 -2.93
C ALA A 14 3.55 -6.63 -4.08
N LEU A 15 4.17 -7.15 -5.13
CA LEU A 15 3.51 -7.75 -6.27
C LEU A 15 4.00 -9.19 -6.43
N ASP A 16 3.05 -10.10 -6.58
CA ASP A 16 3.27 -11.47 -7.00
C ASP A 16 2.55 -11.68 -8.34
N GLU A 17 3.34 -11.93 -9.39
CA GLU A 17 2.85 -11.92 -10.77
C GLU A 17 1.89 -13.09 -11.05
N GLY A 18 0.81 -12.78 -11.79
CA GLY A 18 -0.17 -13.77 -12.19
C GLY A 18 0.37 -14.74 -13.25
N PHE A 19 -0.32 -15.85 -13.45
CA PHE A 19 0.06 -16.88 -14.40
C PHE A 19 -1.16 -17.60 -15.01
N GLY A 20 -0.96 -18.26 -16.15
CA GLY A 20 -2.04 -18.98 -16.84
C GLY A 20 -3.14 -18.03 -17.32
N ASP A 21 -4.39 -18.42 -17.12
CA ASP A 21 -5.57 -17.62 -17.47
C ASP A 21 -5.81 -16.42 -16.52
N GLY A 22 -5.20 -16.41 -15.34
CA GLY A 22 -5.23 -15.27 -14.42
C GLY A 22 -4.16 -14.20 -14.70
N ALA A 23 -3.25 -14.41 -15.65
CA ALA A 23 -2.10 -13.53 -15.88
C ALA A 23 -2.46 -12.07 -16.24
N ASN A 24 -3.68 -11.82 -16.74
CA ASN A 24 -4.17 -10.49 -17.07
C ASN A 24 -5.29 -10.00 -16.12
N SER A 25 -5.47 -10.66 -14.98
CA SER A 25 -6.42 -10.23 -13.94
C SER A 25 -5.67 -9.78 -12.68
N TRP A 26 -6.25 -8.86 -11.93
CA TRP A 26 -5.57 -8.19 -10.81
C TRP A 26 -6.42 -8.18 -9.54
N VAL A 27 -5.79 -8.48 -8.39
CA VAL A 27 -6.40 -8.31 -7.07
C VAL A 27 -5.51 -7.43 -6.21
N LEU A 28 -6.07 -6.30 -5.75
CA LEU A 28 -5.36 -5.32 -4.95
C LEU A 28 -5.90 -5.37 -3.52
N PHE A 29 -5.03 -5.75 -2.59
CA PHE A 29 -5.30 -5.70 -1.17
C PHE A 29 -4.68 -4.46 -0.55
N ILE A 30 -5.51 -3.65 0.11
CA ILE A 30 -5.09 -2.45 0.81
C ILE A 30 -4.93 -2.79 2.29
N GLU A 31 -3.70 -2.71 2.80
CA GLU A 31 -3.43 -2.97 4.21
C GLU A 31 -4.20 -1.99 5.11
N GLY A 32 -4.74 -2.52 6.21
CA GLY A 32 -5.39 -1.73 7.25
C GLY A 32 -4.42 -1.26 8.34
N GLY A 33 -4.97 -0.81 9.46
CA GLY A 33 -4.17 -0.41 10.61
C GLY A 33 -4.77 0.71 11.46
N GLY A 34 -6.00 1.13 11.16
CA GLY A 34 -6.65 2.26 11.83
C GLY A 34 -6.04 3.61 11.46
N TRP A 35 -6.47 4.68 12.11
CA TRP A 35 -6.06 6.04 11.82
C TRP A 35 -5.33 6.66 13.01
N CYS A 36 -4.60 7.74 12.77
CA CYS A 36 -4.18 8.63 13.85
C CYS A 36 -5.07 9.88 13.87
N SER A 37 -5.37 10.39 15.07
CA SER A 37 -6.40 11.44 15.26
C SER A 37 -5.87 12.79 15.76
N SER A 38 -4.57 12.87 16.07
CA SER A 38 -3.91 14.11 16.50
C SER A 38 -2.46 14.15 16.05
N LYS A 39 -1.83 15.33 16.00
CA LYS A 39 -0.41 15.48 15.65
C LYS A 39 0.50 14.57 16.49
N SER A 40 0.28 14.54 17.81
CA SER A 40 1.05 13.71 18.75
C SER A 40 0.90 12.21 18.47
N ASP A 41 -0.32 11.78 18.15
CA ASP A 41 -0.63 10.39 17.79
C ASP A 41 0.04 10.00 16.46
N CYS A 42 -0.11 10.84 15.43
CA CYS A 42 0.50 10.62 14.12
C CYS A 42 2.04 10.62 14.19
N PHE A 43 2.64 11.47 15.03
CA PHE A 43 4.08 11.49 15.26
C PHE A 43 4.60 10.25 16.00
N LYS A 44 3.82 9.69 16.94
CA LYS A 44 4.17 8.39 17.54
C LYS A 44 4.08 7.29 16.49
N ARG A 45 3.03 7.33 15.67
CA ARG A 45 2.76 6.35 14.63
C ARG A 45 3.80 6.36 13.50
N SER A 46 4.35 7.52 13.13
CA SER A 46 5.42 7.63 12.13
C SER A 46 6.66 6.82 12.51
N LYS A 47 6.87 6.55 13.81
CA LYS A 47 7.98 5.75 14.34
C LYS A 47 7.67 4.25 14.43
N SER A 48 6.70 3.77 13.67
CA SER A 48 6.26 2.37 13.67
C SER A 48 6.08 1.82 12.25
N ALA A 49 5.91 0.50 12.13
CA ALA A 49 5.74 -0.20 10.86
C ALA A 49 4.48 0.20 10.07
N ILE A 50 3.53 0.93 10.68
CA ILE A 50 2.29 1.42 10.07
C ILE A 50 2.31 2.95 9.82
N GLY A 51 3.50 3.56 9.93
CA GLY A 51 3.78 4.95 9.58
C GLY A 51 5.11 5.15 8.84
N SER A 52 5.88 4.08 8.65
CA SER A 52 7.19 4.09 7.99
C SER A 52 7.43 2.78 7.26
N THR A 53 7.74 2.83 5.97
CA THR A 53 8.15 1.64 5.20
C THR A 53 9.57 1.19 5.57
N ASN A 54 10.41 2.08 6.11
CA ASN A 54 11.75 1.72 6.62
C ASN A 54 11.70 0.78 7.83
N LEU A 55 10.62 0.85 8.61
CA LEU A 55 10.41 0.05 9.82
C LEU A 55 9.54 -1.19 9.58
N LYS A 56 9.08 -1.39 8.34
CA LYS A 56 8.22 -2.51 7.99
C LYS A 56 9.02 -3.73 7.56
N SER A 57 8.49 -4.92 7.84
CA SER A 57 9.05 -6.17 7.32
C SER A 57 9.03 -6.14 5.79
N ARG A 58 10.14 -6.54 5.18
CA ARG A 58 10.23 -6.76 3.73
C ARG A 58 9.51 -8.02 3.28
N SER A 59 9.30 -8.97 4.20
CA SER A 59 8.49 -10.16 3.93
C SER A 59 7.01 -9.77 4.03
N THR A 60 6.30 -9.85 2.91
CA THR A 60 4.86 -9.58 2.82
C THR A 60 4.10 -10.90 2.92
N PHE A 61 3.00 -10.88 3.67
CA PHE A 61 2.23 -12.07 3.98
C PHE A 61 1.11 -12.27 2.94
N PHE A 62 1.42 -12.96 1.85
CA PHE A 62 0.44 -13.43 0.86
C PHE A 62 -0.28 -14.67 1.40
N LYS A 63 -1.48 -14.47 1.97
CA LYS A 63 -2.33 -15.52 2.54
C LYS A 63 -3.82 -15.23 2.34
N GLY A 64 -4.66 -16.22 2.60
CA GLY A 64 -6.11 -16.12 2.43
C GLY A 64 -6.44 -15.75 0.99
N LEU A 65 -7.13 -14.63 0.78
CA LEU A 65 -7.49 -14.10 -0.54
C LEU A 65 -6.28 -13.79 -1.44
N LEU A 66 -5.08 -13.71 -0.88
CA LEU A 66 -3.84 -13.49 -1.63
C LEU A 66 -2.93 -14.72 -1.62
N ASP A 67 -3.38 -15.89 -1.15
CA ASP A 67 -2.56 -17.10 -1.24
C ASP A 67 -2.41 -17.53 -2.71
N ASN A 68 -1.28 -18.15 -3.05
CA ASN A 68 -1.00 -18.66 -4.40
C ASN A 68 -1.39 -20.12 -4.60
N ASN A 69 -1.86 -20.77 -3.53
CA ASN A 69 -2.42 -22.10 -3.59
C ASN A 69 -3.94 -22.02 -3.79
N GLN A 70 -4.41 -22.60 -4.89
CA GLN A 70 -5.83 -22.67 -5.26
C GLN A 70 -6.73 -23.26 -4.16
N THR A 71 -6.19 -24.12 -3.30
CA THR A 71 -6.95 -24.69 -2.16
C THR A 71 -7.36 -23.61 -1.16
N PHE A 72 -6.49 -22.62 -0.94
CA PHE A 72 -6.73 -21.51 0.00
C PHE A 72 -7.33 -20.27 -0.65
N ASN A 73 -7.09 -20.11 -1.97
CA ASN A 73 -7.57 -18.98 -2.76
C ASN A 73 -8.13 -19.47 -4.12
N PRO A 74 -9.31 -20.10 -4.14
CA PRO A 74 -9.84 -20.70 -5.36
C PRO A 74 -10.06 -19.68 -6.48
N ASP A 75 -10.30 -18.41 -6.13
CA ASP A 75 -10.72 -17.36 -7.07
C ASP A 75 -9.53 -16.61 -7.68
N PHE A 76 -8.48 -16.32 -6.90
CA PHE A 76 -7.39 -15.41 -7.30
C PHE A 76 -5.97 -15.99 -7.19
N TYR A 77 -5.82 -17.31 -7.00
CA TYR A 77 -4.51 -17.95 -6.80
C TYR A 77 -3.53 -17.81 -7.98
N ASN A 78 -4.00 -17.40 -9.15
CA ASN A 78 -3.16 -17.17 -10.33
C ASN A 78 -3.31 -15.77 -10.94
N TRP A 79 -3.99 -14.86 -10.24
CA TRP A 79 -4.08 -13.45 -10.62
C TRP A 79 -2.80 -12.72 -10.22
N ASN A 80 -2.56 -11.53 -10.80
CA ASN A 80 -1.60 -10.59 -10.25
C ASN A 80 -2.09 -10.15 -8.87
N ARG A 81 -1.36 -10.53 -7.82
CA ARG A 81 -1.73 -10.20 -6.45
C ARG A 81 -0.88 -9.06 -5.94
N VAL A 82 -1.53 -7.99 -5.52
CA VAL A 82 -0.86 -6.80 -4.99
C VAL A 82 -1.22 -6.60 -3.54
N TYR A 83 -0.21 -6.40 -2.69
CA TYR A 83 -0.36 -5.99 -1.31
C TYR A 83 0.15 -4.56 -1.15
N ILE A 84 -0.75 -3.60 -1.00
CA ILE A 84 -0.44 -2.18 -0.83
C ILE A 84 -0.14 -1.92 0.64
N THR A 85 1.06 -1.41 0.92
CA THR A 85 1.52 -1.15 2.28
C THR A 85 0.88 0.11 2.85
N TYR A 86 0.35 0.01 4.07
CA TYR A 86 -0.20 1.14 4.80
C TYR A 86 0.87 1.90 5.58
N CYS A 87 0.95 3.21 5.36
CA CYS A 87 1.93 4.05 6.05
C CYS A 87 1.52 5.53 6.23
N ASP A 88 0.29 5.92 5.86
CA ASP A 88 -0.15 7.32 5.87
C ASP A 88 -1.00 7.71 7.08
N GLY A 89 -1.50 6.75 7.86
CA GLY A 89 -2.27 7.03 9.08
C GLY A 89 -3.67 7.61 8.85
N ALA A 90 -4.15 7.70 7.61
CA ALA A 90 -5.43 8.30 7.24
C ALA A 90 -6.17 7.50 6.15
N SER A 91 -5.98 6.17 6.10
CA SER A 91 -6.62 5.27 5.13
C SER A 91 -6.51 5.72 3.67
N PHE A 92 -5.35 6.25 3.27
CA PHE A 92 -5.12 6.74 1.92
C PHE A 92 -6.03 7.93 1.51
N MET A 93 -6.63 8.66 2.45
CA MET A 93 -7.58 9.74 2.15
C MET A 93 -7.00 11.14 2.29
N ALA A 94 -5.94 11.31 3.09
CA ALA A 94 -5.36 12.64 3.34
C ALA A 94 -4.51 13.15 2.18
N ASP A 95 -4.61 14.45 1.91
CA ASP A 95 -3.78 15.15 0.93
C ASP A 95 -3.38 16.53 1.47
N ILE A 96 -2.28 16.59 2.21
CA ILE A 96 -1.69 17.82 2.73
C ILE A 96 -0.33 18.06 2.07
N GLU A 97 -0.17 19.21 1.42
CA GLU A 97 1.09 19.60 0.79
C GLU A 97 2.15 19.88 1.85
N GLU A 98 1.80 20.63 2.89
CA GLU A 98 2.72 21.05 3.93
C GLU A 98 3.16 19.88 4.81
N VAL A 99 4.43 19.92 5.20
CA VAL A 99 4.96 19.05 6.26
C VAL A 99 4.64 19.72 7.59
N ASP A 100 4.19 18.95 8.59
CA ASP A 100 3.93 19.50 9.91
C ASP A 100 5.24 20.06 10.51
N PRO A 101 5.32 21.37 10.84
CA PRO A 101 6.58 22.00 11.21
C PRO A 101 7.07 21.61 12.61
N GLU A 102 6.21 21.06 13.46
CA GLU A 102 6.55 20.66 14.83
C GLU A 102 7.09 19.22 14.88
N THR A 103 6.55 18.34 14.02
CA THR A 103 6.77 16.89 14.08
C THR A 103 7.48 16.33 12.86
N ASN A 104 7.60 17.13 11.79
CA ASN A 104 8.09 16.72 10.48
C ASN A 104 7.29 15.57 9.84
N VAL A 105 6.03 15.40 10.25
CA VAL A 105 5.13 14.37 9.72
C VAL A 105 4.45 14.85 8.44
N THR A 106 4.26 13.94 7.49
CA THR A 106 3.49 14.20 6.26
C THR A 106 2.12 13.51 6.32
N TYR A 107 1.12 14.04 5.61
CA TYR A 107 -0.24 13.48 5.54
C TYR A 107 -0.70 13.36 4.09
N ARG A 108 -0.17 12.36 3.37
CA ARG A 108 -0.24 12.29 1.90
C ARG A 108 -0.78 10.96 1.38
N GLY A 109 -1.72 10.37 2.11
CA GLY A 109 -2.33 9.09 1.79
C GLY A 109 -2.91 8.98 0.37
N ALA A 110 -3.63 10.01 -0.09
CA ALA A 110 -4.23 9.99 -1.44
C ALA A 110 -3.14 9.95 -2.52
N ARG A 111 -2.08 10.76 -2.36
CA ARG A 111 -0.94 10.77 -3.29
C ARG A 111 -0.16 9.46 -3.30
N ILE A 112 -0.07 8.79 -2.15
CA ILE A 112 0.51 7.45 -2.08
C ILE A 112 -0.31 6.48 -2.93
N PHE A 113 -1.63 6.49 -2.78
CA PHE A 113 -2.52 5.61 -3.54
C PHE A 113 -2.39 5.87 -5.04
N ASP A 114 -2.48 7.12 -5.48
CA ASP A 114 -2.36 7.50 -6.89
C ASP A 114 -1.02 7.04 -7.48
N ALA A 115 0.08 7.27 -6.77
CA ALA A 115 1.41 6.87 -7.22
C ALA A 115 1.57 5.35 -7.38
N ILE A 116 0.95 4.58 -6.48
CA ILE A 116 0.95 3.11 -6.58
C ILE A 116 0.08 2.67 -7.77
N MET A 117 -1.10 3.26 -7.94
CA MET A 117 -1.98 2.94 -9.08
C MET A 117 -1.30 3.25 -10.41
N ASP A 118 -0.66 4.41 -10.55
CA ASP A 118 0.06 4.81 -11.75
C ASP A 118 1.17 3.82 -12.11
N ASP A 119 1.95 3.37 -11.12
CA ASP A 119 3.01 2.39 -11.33
C ASP A 119 2.45 1.00 -11.71
N LEU A 120 1.37 0.55 -11.07
CA LEU A 120 0.70 -0.71 -11.41
C LEU A 120 0.08 -0.67 -12.81
N LEU A 121 -0.56 0.44 -13.19
CA LEU A 121 -1.10 0.68 -14.53
C LEU A 121 0.02 0.62 -15.57
N ALA A 122 1.18 1.23 -15.29
CA ALA A 122 2.35 1.18 -16.15
C ALA A 122 2.94 -0.24 -16.29
N LYS A 123 2.84 -1.06 -15.24
CA LYS A 123 3.31 -2.46 -15.20
C LYS A 123 2.39 -3.45 -15.92
N GLY A 124 1.19 -3.05 -16.31
CA GLY A 124 0.31 -3.88 -17.12
C GLY A 124 -1.15 -3.84 -16.69
N MET A 125 -1.46 -3.35 -15.48
CA MET A 125 -2.83 -3.30 -14.97
C MET A 125 -3.78 -2.50 -15.85
N LYS A 126 -3.27 -1.54 -16.65
CA LYS A 126 -4.07 -0.79 -17.62
C LYS A 126 -4.71 -1.65 -18.72
N ASN A 127 -4.22 -2.88 -18.93
CA ASN A 127 -4.72 -3.83 -19.91
C ASN A 127 -5.52 -4.97 -19.26
N ALA A 128 -5.82 -4.88 -17.97
CA ALA A 128 -6.44 -5.95 -17.21
C ALA A 128 -7.81 -6.34 -17.77
N ASP A 129 -8.11 -7.64 -17.75
CA ASP A 129 -9.45 -8.16 -18.05
C ASP A 129 -10.39 -8.00 -16.84
N ASN A 130 -9.82 -8.08 -15.62
CA ASN A 130 -10.49 -7.88 -14.33
C ASN A 130 -9.56 -7.23 -13.31
#